data_AF-A0A1Y4UVJ9-F1
#
_entry.id   AF-A0A1Y4UVJ9-F1
#
_cell.length_a   1.000
_cell.length_b   1.000
_cell.length_c   1.000
_cell.angle_alpha   90.00
_cell.angle_beta   90.00
_cell.angle_gamma   90.00
#
_symmetry.space_group_name_H-M   'P 1'
#
loop_
_entity.id
_entity.type
_entity.pdbx_description
1 polymer ?
#
loop_
_entity_poly.entity_id
_entity_poly.type
_entity_poly.pdbx_seq_one_letter_code
_entity_poly.pdbx_strand_id
1 'polypeptide(L)'
;MQYDKKKYERQIKESRLFELDRETQYTAFKREAYKMVEYLYCYLLAVNKQKYEEYGCEITKIATLCINNFRRDKGDFLHYFNAAWKLEYQHIMGNQTHIERFHGLKVTEEEKRAVSKYIRLATNIDAGISDETLYLKLAAAMEIPVEKVRKLAQMAIVQISSDTYVNEAGEIRIIWDQLAGNISAEASIYEKETIKEILFAINQVFQGLQQRQKPIISDMITIKLCDQLSETQSSQYSFVSKEIMDAWTTTGVLPTQREIAKKYGRDEASISRSVKDFLNKLRKEVRLDGIK
;
A
#
# COMPACT_ATOMS: atom_id res chain seq x y z
N MET A 1 -19.60 -14.48 24.85
CA MET A 1 -20.69 -15.12 24.08
C MET A 1 -20.13 -16.38 23.44
N GLN A 2 -20.70 -17.56 23.72
CA GLN A 2 -20.19 -18.82 23.18
C GLN A 2 -20.93 -19.15 21.87
N TYR A 3 -20.19 -19.24 20.77
CA TYR A 3 -20.75 -19.56 19.46
C TYR A 3 -20.80 -21.07 19.25
N ASP A 4 -21.96 -21.61 18.85
CA ASP A 4 -22.14 -23.03 18.57
C ASP A 4 -22.18 -23.28 17.07
N LYS A 5 -21.13 -23.92 16.55
CA LYS A 5 -20.98 -24.22 15.12
C LYS A 5 -22.14 -25.06 14.59
N LYS A 6 -22.54 -26.12 15.29
CA LYS A 6 -23.59 -27.04 14.83
C LYS A 6 -24.94 -26.36 14.78
N LYS A 7 -25.21 -25.47 15.74
CA LYS A 7 -26.42 -24.64 15.75
C LYS A 7 -26.51 -23.76 14.50
N TYR A 8 -25.45 -23.02 14.17
CA TYR A 8 -25.48 -22.13 13.02
C TYR A 8 -25.47 -22.88 11.68
N GLU A 9 -24.75 -24.00 11.57
CA GLU A 9 -24.85 -24.88 10.39
C GLU A 9 -26.29 -25.32 10.12
N ARG A 10 -27.01 -25.69 11.18
CA ARG A 10 -28.42 -26.08 11.08
C ARG A 10 -29.29 -24.90 10.63
N GLN A 11 -29.15 -23.74 11.26
CA GLN A 11 -29.92 -22.54 10.91
C GLN A 11 -29.70 -22.07 9.46
N ILE A 12 -28.48 -22.24 8.93
CA ILE A 12 -28.16 -21.94 7.54
C ILE A 12 -28.81 -22.95 6.59
N LYS A 13 -28.70 -24.25 6.88
CA LYS A 13 -29.25 -25.32 6.03
C LYS A 13 -30.78 -25.34 6.00
N GLU A 14 -31.42 -25.04 7.14
CA GLU A 14 -32.88 -25.02 7.28
C GLU A 14 -33.50 -23.67 6.89
N SER A 15 -32.70 -22.71 6.43
CA SER A 15 -33.19 -21.39 6.07
C SER A 15 -34.11 -21.44 4.85
N ARG A 16 -35.27 -20.80 4.99
CA ARG A 16 -36.24 -20.61 3.89
C ARG A 16 -35.82 -19.52 2.89
N LEU A 17 -34.69 -18.83 3.10
CA LEU A 17 -34.21 -17.77 2.21
C LEU A 17 -34.17 -18.23 0.74
N PHE A 18 -33.68 -19.46 0.55
CA PHE A 18 -33.74 -20.27 -0.68
C PHE A 18 -35.06 -20.17 -1.43
N GLU A 19 -36.14 -20.41 -0.69
CA GLU A 19 -37.49 -20.72 -1.14
C GLU A 19 -38.32 -19.47 -1.46
N LEU A 20 -37.90 -18.31 -0.97
CA LEU A 20 -38.60 -17.05 -1.14
C LEU A 20 -38.32 -16.45 -2.52
N ASP A 21 -39.37 -15.94 -3.15
CA ASP A 21 -39.25 -15.20 -4.39
C ASP A 21 -38.79 -13.76 -4.14
N ARG A 22 -37.77 -13.32 -4.89
CA ARG A 22 -37.07 -12.05 -4.64
C ARG A 22 -37.91 -10.83 -5.01
N GLU A 23 -38.86 -10.98 -5.91
CA GLU A 23 -39.66 -9.88 -6.46
C GLU A 23 -41.01 -9.77 -5.74
N THR A 24 -41.69 -10.90 -5.57
CA THR A 24 -43.03 -10.97 -4.97
C THR A 24 -43.00 -11.06 -3.44
N GLN A 25 -41.93 -11.59 -2.86
CA GLN A 25 -41.77 -11.74 -1.40
C GLN A 25 -40.57 -10.95 -0.86
N TYR A 26 -40.27 -9.79 -1.47
CA TYR A 26 -39.09 -8.97 -1.19
C TYR A 26 -38.82 -8.71 0.31
N THR A 27 -39.83 -8.30 1.08
CA THR A 27 -39.67 -7.99 2.51
C THR A 27 -39.29 -9.23 3.33
N ALA A 28 -39.93 -10.37 3.05
CA ALA A 28 -39.60 -11.64 3.69
C ALA A 28 -38.19 -12.10 3.29
N PHE A 29 -37.85 -11.99 2.01
CA PHE A 29 -36.52 -12.30 1.49
C PHE A 29 -35.44 -11.46 2.17
N LYS A 30 -35.61 -10.14 2.24
CA LYS A 30 -34.67 -9.24 2.92
C LYS A 30 -34.47 -9.59 4.39
N ARG A 31 -35.56 -9.88 5.10
CA ARG A 31 -35.50 -10.29 6.52
C ARG A 31 -34.70 -11.58 6.71
N GLU A 32 -34.96 -12.60 5.89
CA GLU A 32 -34.23 -13.86 5.94
C GLU A 32 -32.78 -13.70 5.46
N ALA A 33 -32.50 -12.80 4.52
CA ALA A 33 -31.15 -12.50 4.07
C ALA A 33 -30.30 -11.89 5.18
N TYR A 34 -30.86 -10.96 5.97
CA TYR A 34 -30.15 -10.39 7.12
C TYR A 34 -29.83 -11.45 8.17
N LYS A 35 -30.78 -12.34 8.48
CA LYS A 35 -30.53 -13.47 9.39
C LYS A 35 -29.46 -14.40 8.85
N MET A 36 -29.48 -14.69 7.55
CA MET A 36 -28.47 -15.53 6.91
C MET A 36 -27.07 -14.92 7.04
N VAL A 37 -26.91 -13.62 6.81
CA VAL A 37 -25.64 -12.92 7.02
C VAL A 37 -25.17 -13.06 8.47
N GLU A 38 -26.06 -12.83 9.43
CA GLU A 38 -25.75 -12.98 10.86
C GLU A 38 -25.35 -14.42 11.22
N TYR A 39 -26.06 -15.43 10.69
CA TYR A 39 -25.74 -16.84 10.91
C TYR A 39 -24.38 -17.21 10.32
N LEU A 40 -24.05 -16.72 9.13
CA LEU A 40 -22.76 -16.96 8.49
C LEU A 40 -21.60 -16.32 9.30
N TYR A 41 -21.81 -15.11 9.80
CA TYR A 41 -20.83 -14.46 10.68
C TYR A 41 -20.61 -15.26 11.97
N CYS A 42 -21.70 -15.58 12.68
CA CYS A 42 -21.61 -16.35 13.92
C CYS A 42 -21.06 -17.77 13.70
N TYR A 43 -21.37 -18.40 12.57
CA TYR A 43 -20.79 -19.67 12.17
C TYR A 43 -19.27 -19.58 12.03
N LEU A 44 -18.75 -18.55 11.35
CA LEU A 44 -17.31 -18.36 11.23
C LEU A 44 -16.66 -18.12 12.59
N LEU A 45 -17.26 -17.30 13.46
CA LEU A 45 -16.75 -17.11 14.83
C LEU A 45 -16.77 -18.39 15.66
N ALA A 46 -17.76 -19.27 15.44
CA ALA A 46 -17.80 -20.60 16.06
C ALA A 46 -16.70 -21.53 15.54
N VAL A 47 -16.31 -21.40 14.26
CA VAL A 47 -15.21 -22.16 13.66
C VAL A 47 -13.88 -21.71 14.22
N ASN A 48 -13.62 -20.41 14.23
CA ASN A 48 -12.42 -19.83 14.83
C ASN A 48 -12.62 -18.33 15.08
N LYS A 49 -12.94 -17.98 16.33
CA LYS A 49 -13.19 -16.58 16.73
C LYS A 49 -11.97 -15.70 16.51
N GLN A 50 -10.81 -16.11 17.03
CA GLN A 50 -9.56 -15.35 16.92
C GLN A 50 -9.19 -15.03 15.47
N LYS A 51 -9.48 -15.95 14.56
CA LYS A 51 -9.15 -15.82 13.14
C LYS A 51 -10.10 -14.88 12.37
N TYR A 52 -11.35 -14.75 12.80
CA TYR A 52 -12.39 -14.12 11.98
C TYR A 52 -13.09 -12.92 12.62
N GLU A 53 -12.86 -12.64 13.91
CA GLU A 53 -13.51 -11.57 14.67
C GLU A 53 -13.31 -10.17 14.04
N GLU A 54 -12.14 -9.91 13.47
CA GLU A 54 -11.80 -8.60 12.90
C GLU A 54 -12.38 -8.35 11.50
N TYR A 55 -12.89 -9.39 10.81
CA TYR A 55 -13.29 -9.30 9.40
C TYR A 55 -14.82 -9.22 9.18
N GLY A 56 -15.54 -8.63 10.13
CA GLY A 56 -17.01 -8.57 10.09
C GLY A 56 -17.57 -7.88 8.84
N CYS A 57 -16.89 -6.86 8.32
CA CYS A 57 -17.30 -6.13 7.12
C CYS A 57 -17.16 -7.00 5.87
N GLU A 58 -16.02 -7.67 5.72
CA GLU A 58 -15.68 -8.53 4.60
C GLU A 58 -16.57 -9.78 4.58
N ILE A 59 -16.81 -10.38 5.75
CA ILE A 59 -17.74 -11.49 5.91
C ILE A 59 -19.14 -11.09 5.45
N THR A 60 -19.62 -9.91 5.86
CA THR A 60 -20.94 -9.39 5.48
C THR A 60 -21.06 -9.17 3.96
N LYS A 61 -20.01 -8.60 3.36
CA LYS A 61 -19.92 -8.37 1.91
C LYS A 61 -19.96 -9.69 1.14
N ILE A 62 -19.13 -10.66 1.51
CA ILE A 62 -19.07 -11.97 0.84
C ILE A 62 -20.37 -12.75 1.05
N ALA A 63 -20.95 -12.71 2.24
CA ALA A 63 -22.25 -13.33 2.52
C ALA A 63 -23.34 -12.76 1.61
N THR A 64 -23.42 -11.43 1.47
CA THR A 64 -24.40 -10.76 0.61
C THR A 64 -24.20 -11.14 -0.87
N LEU A 65 -22.96 -11.14 -1.35
CA LEU A 65 -22.62 -11.59 -2.70
C LEU A 65 -23.01 -13.04 -2.94
N CYS A 66 -22.77 -13.92 -1.98
CA CYS A 66 -23.14 -15.33 -2.07
C CYS A 66 -24.66 -15.49 -2.12
N ILE A 67 -25.40 -14.83 -1.24
CA ILE A 67 -26.87 -14.87 -1.22
C ILE A 67 -27.46 -14.45 -2.56
N ASN A 68 -26.93 -13.39 -3.17
CA ASN A 68 -27.43 -12.87 -4.44
C ASN A 68 -27.12 -13.78 -5.63
N ASN A 69 -25.96 -14.42 -5.66
CA ASN A 69 -25.48 -15.17 -6.81
C ASN A 69 -25.66 -16.70 -6.70
N PHE A 70 -26.03 -17.21 -5.52
CA PHE A 70 -26.20 -18.64 -5.31
C PHE A 70 -27.36 -19.19 -6.14
N ARG A 71 -27.13 -20.38 -6.71
CA ARG A 71 -28.12 -21.14 -7.45
C ARG A 71 -28.22 -22.54 -6.85
N ARG A 72 -29.45 -22.99 -6.52
CA ARG A 72 -29.70 -24.25 -5.80
C ARG A 72 -29.31 -25.50 -6.59
N ASP A 73 -29.25 -25.39 -7.92
CA ASP A 73 -28.80 -26.45 -8.84
C ASP A 73 -27.30 -26.77 -8.71
N LYS A 74 -26.50 -25.90 -8.09
CA LYS A 74 -25.03 -26.01 -8.03
C LYS A 74 -24.47 -26.57 -6.72
N GLY A 75 -25.32 -27.01 -5.79
CA GLY A 75 -24.91 -27.71 -4.57
C GLY A 75 -25.30 -26.99 -3.27
N ASP A 76 -24.55 -27.23 -2.20
CA ASP A 76 -24.82 -26.71 -0.85
C ASP A 76 -24.33 -25.26 -0.69
N PHE A 77 -25.20 -24.41 -0.14
CA PHE A 77 -24.92 -22.98 0.04
C PHE A 77 -23.75 -22.72 1.00
N LEU A 78 -23.65 -23.48 2.09
CA LEU A 78 -22.60 -23.28 3.08
C LEU A 78 -21.24 -23.68 2.51
N HIS A 79 -21.17 -24.73 1.69
CA HIS A 79 -19.95 -25.07 0.94
C HIS A 79 -19.56 -23.96 -0.04
N TYR A 80 -20.52 -23.41 -0.78
CA TYR A 80 -20.29 -22.29 -1.70
C TYR A 80 -19.75 -21.06 -0.97
N PHE A 81 -20.38 -20.66 0.14
CA PHE A 81 -19.92 -19.56 0.97
C PHE A 81 -18.52 -19.81 1.53
N ASN A 82 -18.23 -21.00 2.07
CA ASN A 82 -16.91 -21.33 2.60
C ASN A 82 -15.82 -21.23 1.54
N ALA A 83 -16.10 -21.63 0.30
CA ALA A 83 -15.16 -21.49 -0.81
C ALA A 83 -14.87 -20.02 -1.13
N ALA A 84 -15.92 -19.19 -1.23
CA ALA A 84 -15.80 -17.76 -1.47
C ALA A 84 -15.05 -17.05 -0.33
N TRP A 85 -15.40 -17.36 0.92
CA TRP A 85 -14.74 -16.81 2.10
C TRP A 85 -13.28 -17.21 2.19
N LYS A 86 -12.94 -18.48 1.89
CA LYS A 86 -11.56 -18.95 1.88
C LYS A 86 -10.71 -18.16 0.89
N LEU A 87 -11.25 -17.86 -0.29
CA LEU A 87 -10.55 -17.09 -1.32
C LEU A 87 -10.36 -15.63 -0.90
N GLU A 88 -11.41 -14.97 -0.41
CA GLU A 88 -11.32 -13.58 0.08
C GLU A 88 -10.35 -13.48 1.27
N TYR A 89 -10.44 -14.40 2.23
CA TYR A 89 -9.55 -14.46 3.37
C TYR A 89 -8.08 -14.67 2.96
N GLN A 90 -7.82 -15.48 1.93
CA GLN A 90 -6.48 -15.63 1.36
C GLN A 90 -5.96 -14.32 0.75
N HIS A 91 -6.82 -13.54 0.07
CA HIS A 91 -6.44 -12.23 -0.46
C HIS A 91 -6.15 -11.22 0.66
N ILE A 92 -6.99 -11.17 1.70
CA ILE A 92 -6.80 -10.30 2.86
C ILE A 92 -5.48 -10.65 3.56
N MET A 93 -5.23 -11.94 3.84
CA MET A 93 -3.99 -12.39 4.46
C MET A 93 -2.76 -12.18 3.57
N GLY A 94 -2.87 -12.42 2.26
CA GLY A 94 -1.80 -12.12 1.32
C GLY A 94 -1.44 -10.63 1.31
N ASN A 95 -2.43 -9.75 1.45
CA ASN A 95 -2.21 -8.32 1.60
C ASN A 95 -1.68 -7.95 3.00
N GLN A 96 -2.18 -8.56 4.07
CA GLN A 96 -1.76 -8.30 5.45
C GLN A 96 -0.30 -8.72 5.68
N THR A 97 0.08 -9.95 5.31
CA THR A 97 1.48 -10.41 5.37
C THR A 97 2.39 -9.53 4.52
N HIS A 98 1.86 -8.93 3.44
CA HIS A 98 2.61 -7.97 2.66
C HIS A 98 2.74 -6.60 3.35
N ILE A 99 1.67 -6.10 3.96
CA ILE A 99 1.69 -4.86 4.76
C ILE A 99 2.65 -5.03 5.95
N GLU A 100 2.61 -6.16 6.64
CA GLU A 100 3.51 -6.49 7.76
C GLU A 100 4.96 -6.72 7.31
N ARG A 101 5.19 -7.35 6.14
CA ARG A 101 6.55 -7.60 5.65
C ARG A 101 7.20 -6.35 5.06
N PHE A 102 6.42 -5.48 4.43
CA PHE A 102 6.92 -4.35 3.64
C PHE A 102 6.51 -2.97 4.19
N HIS A 103 5.78 -2.90 5.31
CA HIS A 103 5.41 -1.69 6.06
C HIS A 103 5.06 -0.47 5.16
N GLY A 104 4.31 -0.68 4.08
CA GLY A 104 3.88 0.39 3.17
C GLY A 104 4.68 0.55 1.87
N LEU A 105 5.74 -0.22 1.62
CA LEU A 105 6.40 -0.26 0.31
C LEU A 105 5.47 -0.89 -0.73
N LYS A 106 5.20 -0.15 -1.82
CA LYS A 106 4.41 -0.65 -2.95
C LYS A 106 5.25 -1.60 -3.79
N VAL A 107 5.04 -2.90 -3.62
CA VAL A 107 5.57 -3.96 -4.50
C VAL A 107 4.44 -4.43 -5.43
N THR A 108 4.74 -4.56 -6.72
CA THR A 108 3.77 -5.02 -7.72
C THR A 108 3.43 -6.50 -7.54
N GLU A 109 2.24 -6.93 -7.97
CA GLU A 109 1.85 -8.36 -7.92
C GLU A 109 2.80 -9.28 -8.72
N GLU A 110 3.39 -8.76 -9.79
CA GLU A 110 4.40 -9.48 -10.57
C GLU A 110 5.68 -9.73 -9.76
N GLU A 111 6.14 -8.71 -9.03
CA GLU A 111 7.31 -8.83 -8.15
C GLU A 111 7.02 -9.78 -6.98
N LYS A 112 5.82 -9.74 -6.39
CA LYS A 112 5.43 -10.70 -5.34
C LYS A 112 5.47 -12.15 -5.82
N ARG A 113 4.95 -12.40 -7.03
CA ARG A 113 5.00 -13.72 -7.67
C ARG A 113 6.43 -14.13 -7.97
N ALA A 114 7.27 -13.20 -8.43
CA ALA A 114 8.68 -13.45 -8.69
C ALA A 114 9.46 -13.79 -7.42
N VAL A 115 9.25 -13.06 -6.32
CA VAL A 115 9.88 -13.35 -5.00
C VAL A 115 9.40 -14.71 -4.46
N SER A 116 8.11 -15.02 -4.57
CA SER A 116 7.56 -16.31 -4.11
C SER A 116 8.13 -17.47 -4.93
N LYS A 117 8.25 -17.30 -6.26
CA LYS A 117 8.87 -18.28 -7.16
C LYS A 117 10.35 -18.45 -6.85
N TYR A 118 11.07 -17.36 -6.56
CA TYR A 118 12.46 -17.39 -6.11
C TYR A 118 12.62 -18.21 -4.82
N ILE A 119 11.87 -17.91 -3.76
CA ILE A 119 11.96 -18.60 -2.46
C ILE A 119 11.75 -20.11 -2.65
N ARG A 120 10.71 -20.51 -3.38
CA ARG A 120 10.39 -21.92 -3.61
C ARG A 120 11.48 -22.67 -4.39
N LEU A 121 12.10 -22.01 -5.36
CA LEU A 121 13.18 -22.63 -6.14
C LEU A 121 14.47 -22.68 -5.33
N ALA A 122 14.79 -21.63 -4.58
CA ALA A 122 15.96 -21.58 -3.70
C ALA A 122 15.91 -22.66 -2.60
N THR A 123 14.73 -22.95 -2.02
CA THR A 123 14.57 -24.02 -1.03
C THR A 123 14.74 -25.43 -1.59
N ASN A 124 14.58 -25.60 -2.90
CA ASN A 124 14.70 -26.91 -3.57
C ASN A 124 16.12 -27.16 -4.11
N ILE A 125 17.03 -26.18 -3.98
CA ILE A 125 18.41 -26.29 -4.42
C ILE A 125 19.28 -26.58 -3.19
N ASP A 126 20.24 -27.49 -3.38
CA ASP A 126 21.11 -28.02 -2.31
C ASP A 126 21.81 -26.92 -1.50
N ALA A 127 21.78 -27.01 -0.17
CA ALA A 127 22.22 -25.95 0.74
C ALA A 127 23.75 -25.70 0.77
N GLY A 128 24.53 -26.45 -0.02
CA GLY A 128 26.00 -26.40 -0.04
C GLY A 128 26.61 -25.68 -1.24
N ILE A 129 25.82 -25.08 -2.13
CA ILE A 129 26.35 -24.33 -3.27
C ILE A 129 26.54 -22.85 -2.93
N SER A 130 27.52 -22.20 -3.58
CA SER A 130 27.72 -20.76 -3.43
C SER A 130 26.55 -19.95 -4.00
N ASP A 131 26.30 -18.79 -3.39
CA ASP A 131 25.24 -17.84 -3.79
C ASP A 131 25.29 -17.51 -5.29
N GLU A 132 26.49 -17.36 -5.85
CA GLU A 132 26.67 -17.03 -7.26
C GLU A 132 26.23 -18.18 -8.20
N THR A 133 26.50 -19.42 -7.78
CA THR A 133 26.05 -20.61 -8.51
C THR A 133 24.55 -20.81 -8.37
N LEU A 134 23.99 -20.47 -7.21
CA LEU A 134 22.56 -20.47 -6.94
C LEU A 134 21.85 -19.44 -7.84
N TYR A 135 22.34 -18.20 -7.91
CA TYR A 135 21.74 -17.14 -8.72
C TYR A 135 21.78 -17.45 -10.22
N LEU A 136 22.87 -18.04 -10.72
CA LEU A 136 22.96 -18.48 -12.12
C LEU A 136 21.93 -19.58 -12.45
N LYS A 137 21.78 -20.58 -11.57
CA LYS A 137 20.78 -21.65 -11.75
C LYS A 137 19.35 -21.11 -11.70
N LEU A 138 19.08 -20.20 -10.77
CA LEU A 138 17.78 -19.57 -10.62
C LEU A 138 17.45 -18.62 -11.79
N ALA A 139 18.44 -17.90 -12.32
CA ALA A 139 18.29 -17.04 -13.49
C ALA A 139 17.86 -17.85 -14.72
N ALA A 140 18.51 -18.98 -14.95
CA ALA A 140 18.15 -19.92 -16.01
C ALA A 140 16.74 -20.51 -15.80
N ALA A 141 16.42 -20.97 -14.58
CA ALA A 141 15.12 -21.58 -14.28
C ALA A 141 13.94 -20.59 -14.28
N MET A 142 14.21 -19.31 -14.03
CA MET A 142 13.21 -18.25 -14.02
C MET A 142 13.16 -17.45 -15.33
N GLU A 143 14.07 -17.70 -16.27
CA GLU A 143 14.22 -16.99 -17.53
C GLU A 143 14.38 -15.46 -17.34
N ILE A 144 15.16 -15.06 -16.34
CA ILE A 144 15.43 -13.65 -16.03
C ILE A 144 16.93 -13.40 -15.84
N PRO A 145 17.41 -12.15 -16.02
CA PRO A 145 18.80 -11.83 -15.77
C PRO A 145 19.21 -12.14 -14.33
N VAL A 146 20.45 -12.59 -14.13
CA VAL A 146 21.05 -12.85 -12.81
C VAL A 146 20.90 -11.64 -11.88
N GLU A 147 20.98 -10.43 -12.43
CA GLU A 147 20.96 -9.22 -11.61
C GLU A 147 19.56 -8.97 -11.05
N LYS A 148 18.53 -9.45 -11.76
CA LYS A 148 17.14 -9.47 -11.29
C LYS A 148 16.95 -10.52 -10.20
N VAL A 149 17.61 -11.67 -10.31
CA VAL A 149 17.62 -12.70 -9.25
C VAL A 149 18.28 -12.19 -7.98
N ARG A 150 19.42 -11.48 -8.07
CA ARG A 150 20.07 -10.86 -6.91
C ARG A 150 19.15 -9.85 -6.20
N LYS A 151 18.41 -9.04 -6.96
CA LYS A 151 17.39 -8.13 -6.39
C LYS A 151 16.25 -8.89 -5.71
N LEU A 152 15.77 -9.98 -6.29
CA LEU A 152 14.75 -10.83 -5.66
C LEU A 152 15.25 -11.48 -4.37
N ALA A 153 16.52 -11.88 -4.32
CA ALA A 153 17.17 -12.41 -3.12
C ALA A 153 17.21 -11.36 -1.99
N GLN A 154 17.61 -10.13 -2.32
CA GLN A 154 17.56 -9.00 -1.38
C GLN A 154 16.13 -8.76 -0.88
N MET A 155 15.14 -8.70 -1.77
CA MET A 155 13.73 -8.54 -1.40
C MET A 155 13.19 -9.70 -0.54
N ALA A 156 13.69 -10.91 -0.74
CA ALA A 156 13.31 -12.07 0.07
C ALA A 156 13.86 -11.99 1.50
N ILE A 157 15.05 -11.41 1.68
CA ILE A 157 15.72 -11.27 2.98
C ILE A 157 15.18 -10.07 3.78
N VAL A 158 14.72 -9.02 3.10
CA VAL A 158 14.18 -7.82 3.77
C VAL A 158 12.94 -8.18 4.60
N GLN A 159 13.11 -8.10 5.93
CA GLN A 159 12.05 -8.01 6.92
C GLN A 159 12.20 -6.66 7.62
N ILE A 160 11.21 -5.79 7.48
CA ILE A 160 11.16 -4.57 8.29
C ILE A 160 10.74 -5.02 9.70
N SER A 161 11.70 -5.10 10.61
CA SER A 161 11.39 -5.23 12.04
C SER A 161 10.83 -3.91 12.55
N SER A 162 9.99 -3.97 13.58
CA SER A 162 9.39 -2.79 14.21
C SER A 162 10.43 -1.69 14.42
N ASP A 163 9.97 -0.45 14.42
CA ASP A 163 10.76 0.72 14.77
C ASP A 163 11.36 0.66 16.18
N THR A 164 11.09 -0.38 16.97
CA THR A 164 11.57 -0.61 18.33
C THR A 164 12.28 -1.95 18.50
N TYR A 165 13.35 -1.97 19.30
CA TYR A 165 14.02 -3.18 19.78
C TYR A 165 14.29 -3.10 21.29
N VAL A 166 14.41 -4.25 21.96
CA VAL A 166 14.75 -4.32 23.39
C VAL A 166 16.25 -4.59 23.51
N ASN A 167 16.99 -3.70 24.19
CA ASN A 167 18.42 -3.90 24.42
C ASN A 167 18.69 -4.92 25.54
N GLU A 168 19.96 -5.28 25.77
CA GLU A 168 20.38 -6.23 26.82
C GLU A 168 20.03 -5.77 28.24
N ALA A 169 19.71 -4.49 28.43
CA ALA A 169 19.24 -3.91 29.70
C ALA A 169 17.71 -3.97 29.88
N GLY A 170 16.97 -4.53 28.91
CA GLY A 170 15.51 -4.63 28.95
C GLY A 170 14.78 -3.33 28.56
N GLU A 171 15.50 -2.33 28.04
CA GLU A 171 14.92 -1.06 27.59
C GLU A 171 14.42 -1.17 26.15
N ILE A 172 13.18 -0.74 25.90
CA ILE A 172 12.63 -0.57 24.55
C ILE A 172 13.23 0.70 23.95
N ARG A 173 13.99 0.58 22.86
CA ARG A 173 14.60 1.70 22.12
C ARG A 173 14.05 1.78 20.70
N ILE A 174 13.88 2.99 20.18
CA ILE A 174 13.44 3.23 18.80
C ILE A 174 14.67 3.24 17.89
N ILE A 175 14.67 2.45 16.81
CA ILE A 175 15.74 2.32 15.82
C ILE A 175 16.03 3.68 15.15
N TRP A 176 14.99 4.52 14.96
CA TRP A 176 15.12 5.87 14.41
C TRP A 176 15.96 6.81 15.28
N ASP A 177 15.96 6.64 16.60
CA ASP A 177 16.77 7.46 17.51
C ASP A 177 18.28 7.24 17.30
N GLN A 178 18.66 6.06 16.80
CA GLN A 178 20.05 5.72 16.47
C GLN A 178 20.42 6.07 15.04
N LEU A 179 19.47 5.97 14.10
CA LEU A 179 19.66 6.37 12.70
C LEU A 179 19.81 7.89 12.54
N ALA A 180 19.20 8.68 13.42
CA ALA A 180 19.41 10.12 13.50
C ALA A 180 20.87 10.53 13.79
N GLY A 181 21.71 9.59 14.25
CA GLY A 181 23.11 9.84 14.60
C GLY A 181 24.15 9.38 13.58
N ASN A 182 23.78 8.69 12.50
CA ASN A 182 24.73 8.13 11.52
C ASN A 182 24.93 9.00 10.27
N ILE A 183 24.76 10.31 10.39
CA ILE A 183 25.31 11.24 9.42
C ILE A 183 26.78 11.44 9.79
N SER A 184 27.68 10.68 9.16
CA SER A 184 29.10 11.05 9.15
C SER A 184 29.20 12.51 8.75
N ALA A 185 29.89 13.32 9.55
CA ALA A 185 30.02 14.77 9.32
C ALA A 185 30.60 15.10 7.93
N GLU A 186 31.28 14.14 7.29
CA GLU A 186 31.78 14.24 5.91
C GLU A 186 30.72 13.90 4.85
N ALA A 187 29.83 12.93 5.09
CA ALA A 187 28.71 12.60 4.20
C ALA A 187 27.61 13.69 4.22
N SER A 188 27.44 14.38 5.36
CA SER A 188 26.52 15.53 5.52
C SER A 188 26.77 16.65 4.50
N ILE A 189 28.02 16.86 4.08
CA ILE A 189 28.39 18.02 3.26
C ILE A 189 28.01 17.73 1.80
N TYR A 190 28.29 16.53 1.31
CA TYR A 190 27.94 16.10 -0.05
C TYR A 190 26.42 16.06 -0.29
N GLU A 191 25.62 15.57 0.67
CA GLU A 191 24.15 15.60 0.55
C GLU A 191 23.57 17.02 0.67
N LYS A 192 24.12 17.88 1.55
CA LYS A 192 23.67 19.29 1.65
C LYS A 192 23.96 20.08 0.38
N GLU A 193 25.12 19.87 -0.24
CA GLU A 193 25.48 20.52 -1.51
C GLU A 193 24.56 20.02 -2.64
N THR A 194 24.34 18.70 -2.73
CA THR A 194 23.44 18.09 -3.73
C THR A 194 21.99 18.56 -3.57
N ILE A 195 21.48 18.66 -2.34
CA ILE A 195 20.13 19.18 -2.07
C ILE A 195 20.04 20.66 -2.47
N LYS A 196 21.05 21.47 -2.14
CA LYS A 196 21.09 22.88 -2.57
C LYS A 196 21.11 23.01 -4.09
N GLU A 197 21.87 22.17 -4.80
CA GLU A 197 21.92 22.14 -6.26
C GLU A 197 20.55 21.79 -6.87
N ILE A 198 19.87 20.78 -6.32
CA ILE A 198 18.52 20.40 -6.76
C ILE A 198 17.52 21.54 -6.51
N LEU A 199 17.51 22.12 -5.32
CA LEU A 199 16.62 23.24 -4.98
C LEU A 199 16.91 24.48 -5.84
N PHE A 200 18.19 24.73 -6.14
CA PHE A 200 18.60 25.78 -7.06
C PHE A 200 18.10 25.52 -8.49
N ALA A 201 18.24 24.30 -9.00
CA ALA A 201 17.73 23.92 -10.32
C ALA A 201 16.20 24.03 -10.41
N ILE A 202 15.47 23.61 -9.37
CA ILE A 202 14.02 23.80 -9.25
C ILE A 202 13.68 25.29 -9.34
N ASN A 203 14.38 26.13 -8.59
CA ASN A 203 14.16 27.57 -8.59
C ASN A 203 14.46 28.20 -9.96
N GLN A 204 15.50 27.76 -10.67
CA GLN A 204 15.83 28.25 -12.00
C GLN A 204 14.75 27.89 -13.03
N VAL A 205 14.31 26.63 -13.06
CA VAL A 205 13.23 26.19 -13.94
C VAL A 205 11.94 26.93 -13.62
N PHE A 206 11.66 27.13 -12.34
CA PHE A 206 10.49 27.88 -11.87
C PHE A 206 10.52 29.33 -12.34
N GLN A 207 11.68 29.99 -12.26
CA GLN A 207 11.82 31.37 -12.72
C GLN A 207 11.59 31.53 -14.22
N GLY A 208 11.97 30.53 -15.02
CA GLY A 208 11.71 30.47 -16.46
C GLY A 208 10.26 30.13 -16.86
N LEU A 209 9.35 29.88 -15.91
CA LEU A 209 7.94 29.66 -16.23
C LEU A 209 7.20 30.94 -16.60
N GLN A 210 6.13 30.79 -17.38
CA GLN A 210 5.22 31.89 -17.65
C GLN A 210 4.52 32.33 -16.35
N GLN A 211 4.30 33.64 -16.17
CA GLN A 211 3.73 34.20 -14.94
C GLN A 211 2.38 33.56 -14.55
N ARG A 212 1.56 33.18 -15.54
CA ARG A 212 0.28 32.49 -15.34
C ARG A 212 0.41 31.06 -14.76
N GLN A 213 1.57 30.41 -14.93
CA GLN A 213 1.83 29.05 -14.45
C GLN A 213 2.48 29.04 -13.06
N LYS A 214 3.23 30.10 -12.71
CA LYS A 214 3.99 30.19 -11.47
C LYS A 214 3.16 29.94 -10.20
N PRO A 215 1.95 30.51 -10.02
CA PRO A 215 1.17 30.27 -8.80
C PRO A 215 0.80 28.79 -8.60
N ILE A 216 0.28 28.15 -9.66
CA ILE A 216 -0.13 26.73 -9.61
C ILE A 216 1.07 25.83 -9.34
N ILE A 217 2.19 26.06 -10.03
CA ILE A 217 3.39 25.26 -9.85
C ILE A 217 4.02 25.50 -8.47
N SER A 218 3.98 26.73 -7.97
CA SER A 218 4.48 27.07 -6.63
C SER A 218 3.75 26.24 -5.56
N ASP A 219 2.42 26.26 -5.57
CA ASP A 219 1.63 25.46 -4.63
C ASP A 219 1.92 23.95 -4.78
N MET A 220 1.91 23.44 -6.01
CA MET A 220 2.10 22.00 -6.28
C MET A 220 3.50 21.49 -5.94
N ILE A 221 4.54 22.28 -6.13
CA ILE A 221 5.92 21.89 -5.81
C ILE A 221 6.17 22.05 -4.31
N THR A 222 5.60 23.07 -3.68
CA THR A 222 5.68 23.25 -2.22
C THR A 222 5.04 22.09 -1.49
N ILE A 223 3.84 21.63 -1.90
CA ILE A 223 3.19 20.44 -1.34
C ILE A 223 4.09 19.19 -1.44
N LYS A 224 4.91 19.09 -2.50
CA LYS A 224 5.80 17.92 -2.69
C LYS A 224 7.07 17.97 -1.85
N LEU A 225 7.48 19.16 -1.41
CA LEU A 225 8.79 19.39 -0.78
C LEU A 225 8.69 19.92 0.64
N CYS A 226 7.51 20.29 1.13
CA CYS A 226 7.32 20.95 2.43
C CYS A 226 7.95 20.18 3.58
N ASP A 227 7.87 18.85 3.58
CA ASP A 227 8.43 17.98 4.63
C ASP A 227 9.96 17.92 4.59
N GLN A 228 10.58 18.31 3.47
CA GLN A 228 12.02 18.23 3.23
C GLN A 228 12.71 19.60 3.30
N LEU A 229 11.95 20.69 3.35
CA LEU A 229 12.49 22.05 3.39
C LEU A 229 12.76 22.48 4.83
N SER A 230 13.98 22.92 5.10
CA SER A 230 14.26 23.66 6.34
C SER A 230 13.60 25.04 6.32
N GLU A 231 13.40 25.64 7.49
CA GLU A 231 12.88 27.01 7.64
C GLU A 231 13.75 28.05 6.90
N THR A 232 15.06 27.82 6.83
CA THR A 232 15.99 28.66 6.05
C THR A 232 15.81 28.48 4.54
N GLN A 233 15.56 27.26 4.06
CA GLN A 233 15.34 26.97 2.64
C GLN A 233 13.98 27.46 2.15
N SER A 234 12.94 27.39 2.98
CA SER A 234 11.59 27.85 2.63
C SER A 234 11.54 29.35 2.32
N SER A 235 12.44 30.15 2.94
CA SER A 235 12.57 31.60 2.70
C SER A 235 13.50 31.97 1.54
N GLN A 236 14.36 31.04 1.09
CA GLN A 236 15.40 31.31 0.10
C GLN A 236 14.93 31.19 -1.35
N TYR A 237 13.95 30.32 -1.62
CA TYR A 237 13.55 29.98 -2.97
C TYR A 237 12.17 30.51 -3.35
N SER A 238 12.07 31.09 -4.54
CA SER A 238 10.86 31.76 -5.05
C SER A 238 9.72 30.83 -5.44
N PHE A 239 10.02 29.53 -5.62
CA PHE A 239 9.00 28.52 -5.93
C PHE A 239 8.21 28.11 -4.68
N VAL A 240 8.65 28.49 -3.48
CA VAL A 240 8.01 28.10 -2.23
C VAL A 240 6.79 28.98 -1.99
N SER A 241 5.64 28.33 -1.83
CA SER A 241 4.37 28.97 -1.53
C SER A 241 4.24 29.18 -0.03
N LYS A 242 4.27 30.45 0.38
CA LYS A 242 4.09 30.83 1.80
C LYS A 242 2.76 30.33 2.35
N GLU A 243 1.68 30.45 1.57
CA GLU A 243 0.36 29.99 1.96
C GLU A 243 0.32 28.48 2.27
N ILE A 244 1.01 27.66 1.46
CA ILE A 244 1.11 26.21 1.70
C ILE A 244 2.00 25.92 2.92
N MET A 245 3.12 26.62 3.06
CA MET A 245 4.01 26.44 4.22
C MET A 245 3.33 26.83 5.54
N ASP A 246 2.56 27.93 5.53
CA ASP A 246 1.79 28.39 6.69
C ASP A 246 0.68 27.40 7.05
N ALA A 247 -0.05 26.89 6.04
CA ALA A 247 -1.07 25.87 6.23
C ALA A 247 -0.48 24.58 6.81
N TRP A 248 0.67 24.14 6.30
CA TRP A 248 1.40 22.97 6.79
C TRP A 248 1.84 23.16 8.25
N THR A 249 2.48 24.28 8.56
CA THR A 249 3.02 24.57 9.89
C THR A 249 1.90 24.75 10.93
N THR A 250 0.76 25.31 10.53
CA THR A 250 -0.36 25.60 11.45
C THR A 250 -1.29 24.41 11.66
N THR A 251 -1.59 23.66 10.60
CA THR A 251 -2.64 22.62 10.64
C THR A 251 -2.11 21.20 10.45
N GLY A 252 -0.88 21.03 9.95
CA GLY A 252 -0.34 19.72 9.58
C GLY A 252 -1.10 19.04 8.43
N VAL A 253 -1.91 19.80 7.67
CA VAL A 253 -2.72 19.27 6.57
C VAL A 253 -2.38 20.01 5.28
N LEU A 254 -1.97 19.27 4.26
CA LEU A 254 -1.69 19.82 2.93
C LEU A 254 -2.94 19.75 2.05
N PRO A 255 -3.20 20.79 1.23
CA PRO A 255 -4.30 20.74 0.28
C PRO A 255 -4.03 19.69 -0.80
N THR A 256 -5.09 19.00 -1.20
CA THR A 256 -5.08 18.04 -2.30
C THR A 256 -4.95 18.74 -3.66
N GLN A 257 -4.49 18.01 -4.67
CA GLN A 257 -4.42 18.54 -6.04
C GLN A 257 -5.78 19.03 -6.56
N ARG A 258 -6.87 18.39 -6.17
CA ARG A 258 -8.24 18.80 -6.50
C ARG A 258 -8.59 20.15 -5.88
N GLU A 259 -8.16 20.42 -4.66
CA GLU A 259 -8.37 21.70 -3.99
C GLU A 259 -7.53 22.81 -4.63
N ILE A 260 -6.29 22.53 -5.02
CA ILE A 260 -5.47 23.46 -5.81
C ILE A 260 -6.11 23.71 -7.19
N ALA A 261 -6.67 22.69 -7.83
CA ALA A 261 -7.39 22.84 -9.11
C ALA A 261 -8.59 23.78 -8.97
N LYS A 262 -9.37 23.61 -7.89
CA LYS A 262 -10.48 24.50 -7.56
C LYS A 262 -10.01 25.93 -7.28
N LYS A 263 -8.94 26.12 -6.51
CA LYS A 263 -8.34 27.44 -6.19
C LYS A 263 -8.02 28.26 -7.45
N TYR A 264 -7.52 27.60 -8.49
CA TYR A 264 -7.10 28.26 -9.73
C TYR A 264 -8.12 28.15 -10.88
N GLY A 265 -9.32 27.62 -10.64
CA GLY A 265 -10.35 27.45 -11.67
C GLY A 265 -9.92 26.53 -12.83
N ARG A 266 -9.17 25.48 -12.53
CA ARG A 266 -8.63 24.52 -13.51
C ARG A 266 -9.18 23.11 -13.26
N ASP A 267 -9.13 22.28 -14.29
CA ASP A 267 -9.33 20.84 -14.14
C ASP A 267 -8.08 20.17 -13.54
N GLU A 268 -8.29 19.16 -12.71
CA GLU A 268 -7.22 18.40 -12.03
C GLU A 268 -6.24 17.76 -13.04
N ALA A 269 -6.73 17.34 -14.20
CA ALA A 269 -5.90 16.77 -15.27
C ALA A 269 -4.99 17.81 -15.93
N SER A 270 -5.42 19.06 -16.06
CA SER A 270 -4.61 20.19 -16.56
C SER A 270 -3.50 20.57 -15.58
N ILE A 271 -3.77 20.53 -14.27
CA ILE A 271 -2.72 20.67 -13.25
C ILE A 271 -1.73 19.52 -13.35
N SER A 272 -2.19 18.27 -13.46
CA SER A 272 -1.32 17.11 -13.63
C SER A 272 -0.36 17.27 -14.82
N ARG A 273 -0.88 17.73 -15.96
CA ARG A 273 -0.09 18.02 -17.17
C ARG A 273 0.93 19.13 -16.94
N SER A 274 0.52 20.23 -16.30
CA SER A 274 1.40 21.37 -16.01
C SER A 274 2.56 20.99 -15.09
N VAL A 275 2.29 20.17 -14.07
CA VAL A 275 3.33 19.64 -13.17
C VAL A 275 4.26 18.67 -13.92
N LYS A 276 3.71 17.79 -14.76
CA LYS A 276 4.52 16.88 -15.59
C LYS A 276 5.46 17.64 -16.53
N ASP A 277 4.98 18.71 -17.17
CA ASP A 277 5.79 19.54 -18.05
C ASP A 277 6.90 20.28 -17.29
N PHE A 278 6.61 20.78 -16.09
CA PHE A 278 7.62 21.35 -15.19
C PHE A 278 8.71 20.33 -14.83
N LEU A 279 8.31 19.12 -14.40
CA LEU A 279 9.26 18.05 -14.05
C LEU A 279 10.10 17.61 -15.25
N ASN A 280 9.54 17.59 -16.46
CA ASN A 280 10.28 17.29 -17.68
C ASN A 280 11.32 18.38 -18.00
N LYS A 281 11.04 19.65 -17.72
CA LYS A 281 12.04 20.73 -17.85
C LYS A 281 13.14 20.58 -16.80
N LEU A 282 12.76 20.27 -15.56
CA LEU A 282 13.71 20.05 -14.47
C LEU A 282 14.69 18.90 -14.76
N ARG A 283 14.21 17.78 -15.30
CA ARG A 283 15.06 16.64 -15.71
C ARG A 283 16.07 16.98 -16.81
N LYS A 284 15.85 18.05 -17.59
CA LYS A 284 16.81 18.49 -18.61
C LYS A 284 17.90 19.38 -18.02
N GLU A 285 17.55 20.19 -17.02
CA GLU A 285 18.49 21.08 -16.30
C GLU A 285 19.36 20.31 -15.32
N VAL A 286 18.76 19.42 -14.52
CA VAL A 286 19.50 18.50 -13.66
C VAL A 286 19.94 17.34 -14.55
N ARG A 287 21.18 17.37 -15.06
CA ARG A 287 21.78 16.21 -15.77
C ARG A 287 21.81 15.00 -14.84
N LEU A 288 20.71 14.26 -14.75
CA LEU A 288 20.59 13.00 -14.01
C LEU A 288 21.24 11.83 -14.78
N ASP A 289 22.33 12.08 -15.52
CA ASP A 289 23.08 11.06 -16.26
C ASP A 289 23.99 10.19 -15.36
N GLY A 290 23.84 10.30 -14.04
CA GLY A 290 24.77 9.74 -13.06
C GLY A 290 24.22 8.68 -12.11
N ILE A 291 22.98 8.20 -12.26
CA ILE A 291 22.45 7.13 -11.40
C ILE A 291 22.15 5.91 -12.28
N LYS A 292 23.17 5.07 -12.48
CA LYS A 292 23.03 3.68 -12.92
C LYS A 292 22.78 2.78 -11.72
#